data_AF-A0A3B9HVR9-F1
#
_entry.id   AF-A0A3B9HVR9-F1
#
_cell.length_a   1.000
_cell.length_b   1.000
_cell.length_c   1.000
_cell.angle_alpha   90.00
_cell.angle_beta   90.00
_cell.angle_gamma   90.00
#
_symmetry.space_group_name_H-M   'P 1'
#
loop_
_entity.id
_entity.type
_entity.pdbx_description
1 polymer ?
#
loop_
_entity_poly.entity_id
_entity_poly.type
_entity_poly.pdbx_seq_one_letter_code
_entity_poly.pdbx_strand_id
1 'polypeptide(L)'
;GFAGVVLAKAGYYEELSNSPINRSEMLRLLEDTARDARRLNSHALVIVHDASSFYPEIGQNKEISGVLEEGLYYGRQGRQVRSWDSDKRLADLLKLKQGGKLVMLAEDARSDTRRQYTAEECHKHGFDHGFAELPLIIERKVTDGSKK
;
A
#
# COMPACT_ATOMS: atom_id res chain seq x y z
N GLY A 1 -18.34 12.07 -1.15
CA GLY A 1 -17.66 13.07 -0.30
C GLY A 1 -16.25 12.69 0.12
N PHE A 2 -15.77 11.47 -0.14
CA PHE A 2 -14.37 11.10 0.12
C PHE A 2 -13.43 11.67 -0.95
N ALA A 3 -12.23 12.07 -0.55
CA ALA A 3 -11.19 12.61 -1.45
C ALA A 3 -10.46 11.53 -2.25
N GLY A 4 -10.72 10.25 -1.99
CA GLY A 4 -10.04 9.12 -2.61
C GLY A 4 -10.50 7.79 -2.05
N VAL A 5 -9.86 6.72 -2.52
CA VAL A 5 -10.08 5.33 -2.11
C VAL A 5 -8.75 4.63 -1.83
N VAL A 6 -8.75 3.74 -0.85
CA VAL A 6 -7.67 2.78 -0.62
C VAL A 6 -8.17 1.39 -0.98
N LEU A 7 -7.53 0.76 -1.96
CA LEU A 7 -7.83 -0.60 -2.39
C LEU A 7 -6.97 -1.56 -1.57
N ALA A 8 -7.59 -2.07 -0.50
CA ALA A 8 -6.93 -2.92 0.50
C ALA A 8 -6.68 -4.34 0.00
N LYS A 9 -5.60 -4.96 0.49
CA LYS A 9 -5.31 -6.39 0.33
C LYS A 9 -5.17 -6.84 -1.14
N ALA A 10 -4.51 -6.05 -1.96
CA ALA A 10 -4.33 -6.39 -3.37
C ALA A 10 -3.57 -7.72 -3.56
N GLY A 11 -2.55 -7.98 -2.74
CA GLY A 11 -1.74 -9.20 -2.76
C GLY A 11 -2.43 -10.45 -2.23
N TYR A 12 -3.58 -10.31 -1.56
CA TYR A 12 -4.30 -11.43 -0.93
C TYR A 12 -4.82 -12.48 -1.90
N TYR A 13 -4.85 -12.19 -3.22
CA TYR A 13 -5.14 -13.20 -4.23
C TYR A 13 -4.17 -14.38 -4.16
N GLU A 14 -2.92 -14.16 -3.73
CA GLU A 14 -1.90 -15.20 -3.59
C GLU A 14 -2.26 -16.22 -2.50
N GLU A 15 -2.95 -15.78 -1.44
CA GLU A 15 -3.47 -16.65 -0.37
C GLU A 15 -4.69 -17.46 -0.82
N LEU A 16 -5.53 -16.90 -1.70
CA LEU A 16 -6.73 -17.57 -2.20
C LEU A 16 -6.37 -18.61 -3.27
N SER A 17 -5.58 -18.19 -4.26
CA SER A 17 -5.08 -19.07 -5.32
C SER A 17 -4.02 -18.34 -6.14
N ASN A 18 -2.77 -18.77 -5.97
CA ASN A 18 -1.61 -18.26 -6.70
C ASN A 18 -1.60 -18.79 -8.15
N SER A 19 -2.47 -18.24 -9.00
CA SER A 19 -2.52 -18.53 -10.44
C SER A 19 -2.37 -17.25 -11.27
N PRO A 20 -1.77 -17.32 -12.48
CA PRO A 20 -1.68 -16.18 -13.38
C PRO A 20 -3.05 -15.57 -13.75
N ILE A 21 -4.10 -16.40 -13.76
CA ILE A 21 -5.47 -15.97 -14.03
C ILE A 21 -5.95 -15.04 -12.90
N ASN A 22 -5.82 -15.47 -11.65
CA ASN A 22 -6.28 -14.66 -10.51
C ASN A 22 -5.49 -13.37 -10.34
N ARG A 23 -4.18 -13.40 -10.63
CA ARG A 23 -3.39 -12.17 -10.68
C ARG A 23 -3.95 -11.19 -11.71
N SER A 24 -4.29 -11.69 -12.90
CA SER A 24 -4.83 -10.87 -13.99
C SER A 24 -6.22 -10.32 -13.66
N GLU A 25 -7.09 -11.14 -13.05
CA GLU A 25 -8.42 -10.69 -12.62
C GLU A 25 -8.34 -9.68 -11.46
N MET A 26 -7.41 -9.86 -10.52
CA MET A 26 -7.15 -8.89 -9.45
C MET A 26 -6.65 -7.57 -10.04
N LEU A 27 -5.69 -7.62 -10.97
CA LEU A 27 -5.21 -6.42 -11.66
C LEU A 27 -6.38 -5.70 -12.36
N ARG A 28 -7.18 -6.42 -13.14
CA ARG A 28 -8.36 -5.86 -13.81
C ARG A 28 -9.31 -5.19 -12.83
N LEU A 29 -9.60 -5.83 -11.70
CA LEU A 29 -10.44 -5.28 -10.64
C LEU A 29 -9.86 -3.97 -10.07
N LEU A 30 -8.55 -3.92 -9.82
CA LEU A 30 -7.87 -2.70 -9.35
C LEU A 30 -7.98 -1.57 -10.38
N GLU A 31 -7.76 -1.86 -11.66
CA GLU A 31 -7.82 -0.87 -12.73
C GLU A 31 -9.23 -0.35 -12.99
N ASP A 32 -10.22 -1.24 -13.01
CA ASP A 32 -11.62 -0.88 -13.19
C ASP A 32 -12.11 -0.02 -12.01
N THR A 33 -11.74 -0.41 -10.78
CA THR A 33 -12.09 0.37 -9.56
C THR A 33 -11.40 1.74 -9.55
N ALA A 34 -10.14 1.82 -9.97
CA ALA A 34 -9.41 3.09 -10.08
C ALA A 34 -10.09 4.04 -11.09
N ARG A 35 -10.47 3.50 -12.26
CA ARG A 35 -11.16 4.24 -13.32
C ARG A 35 -12.53 4.74 -12.84
N ASP A 36 -13.29 3.90 -12.14
CA ASP A 36 -14.60 4.28 -11.61
C ASP A 36 -14.48 5.35 -10.52
N ALA A 37 -13.49 5.25 -9.62
CA ALA A 37 -13.22 6.27 -8.62
C ALA A 37 -12.89 7.63 -9.26
N ARG A 38 -12.05 7.63 -10.30
CA ARG A 38 -11.66 8.84 -11.05
C ARG A 38 -12.80 9.39 -11.91
N ARG A 39 -13.69 8.54 -12.42
CA ARG A 39 -14.91 8.97 -13.11
C ARG A 39 -15.86 9.71 -12.16
N LEU A 40 -16.01 9.23 -10.93
CA LEU A 40 -16.86 9.86 -9.92
C LEU A 40 -16.23 11.14 -9.34
N ASN A 41 -14.91 11.17 -9.21
CA ASN A 41 -14.15 12.35 -8.80
C ASN A 41 -12.80 12.35 -9.53
N SER A 42 -12.63 13.25 -10.50
CA SER A 42 -11.42 13.33 -11.33
C SER A 42 -10.13 13.57 -10.53
N HIS A 43 -10.24 14.06 -9.29
CA HIS A 43 -9.13 14.31 -8.39
C HIS A 43 -8.96 13.23 -7.31
N ALA A 44 -9.74 12.15 -7.36
CA ALA A 44 -9.70 11.08 -6.36
C ALA A 44 -8.31 10.47 -6.22
N LEU A 45 -7.73 10.48 -5.03
CA LEU A 45 -6.52 9.69 -4.77
C LEU A 45 -6.89 8.19 -4.78
N VAL A 46 -6.18 7.40 -5.56
CA VAL A 46 -6.35 5.95 -5.62
C VAL A 46 -5.06 5.30 -5.14
N ILE A 47 -5.09 4.74 -3.93
CA ILE A 47 -3.94 4.09 -3.30
C ILE A 47 -4.19 2.59 -3.25
N VAL A 48 -3.21 1.79 -3.66
CA VAL A 48 -3.29 0.32 -3.58
C VAL A 48 -2.45 -0.15 -2.41
N HIS A 49 -3.03 -0.97 -1.53
CA HIS A 49 -2.37 -1.50 -0.35
C HIS A 49 -1.99 -2.96 -0.53
N ASP A 50 -0.80 -3.32 -0.05
CA ASP A 50 -0.21 -4.66 -0.16
C ASP A 50 -0.08 -5.11 -1.62
N ALA A 51 0.67 -4.35 -2.41
CA ALA A 51 0.58 -4.40 -3.88
C ALA A 51 1.91 -4.76 -4.56
N SER A 52 2.85 -5.33 -3.81
CA SER A 52 4.23 -5.58 -4.29
C SER A 52 4.30 -6.35 -5.61
N SER A 53 3.41 -7.33 -5.82
CA SER A 53 3.35 -8.10 -7.06
C SER A 53 2.77 -7.36 -8.26
N PHE A 54 2.25 -6.13 -8.09
CA PHE A 54 1.64 -5.30 -9.14
C PHE A 54 2.39 -3.98 -9.41
N TYR A 55 3.55 -3.76 -8.81
CA TYR A 55 4.30 -2.50 -8.99
C TYR A 55 4.59 -2.13 -10.45
N PRO A 56 4.98 -3.06 -11.35
CA PRO A 56 5.21 -2.71 -12.76
C PRO A 56 3.96 -2.11 -13.42
N GLU A 57 2.79 -2.71 -13.18
CA GLU A 57 1.52 -2.24 -13.75
C GLU A 57 1.04 -0.96 -13.08
N ILE A 58 1.14 -0.87 -11.75
CA ILE A 58 0.82 0.36 -11.00
C ILE A 58 1.65 1.54 -11.49
N GLY A 59 2.95 1.33 -11.72
CA GLY A 59 3.86 2.36 -12.23
C GLY A 59 3.41 2.96 -13.56
N GLN A 60 2.79 2.16 -14.44
CA GLN A 60 2.33 2.59 -15.76
C GLN A 60 0.88 3.09 -15.76
N ASN A 61 0.06 2.66 -14.80
CA ASN A 61 -1.35 3.00 -14.74
C ASN A 61 -1.57 4.42 -14.22
N LYS A 62 -2.12 5.32 -15.04
CA LYS A 62 -2.30 6.75 -14.67
C LYS A 62 -3.42 7.01 -13.66
N GLU A 63 -4.38 6.11 -13.53
CA GLU A 63 -5.51 6.27 -12.62
C GLU A 63 -5.09 5.99 -11.16
N ILE A 64 -4.13 5.07 -10.98
CA ILE A 64 -3.56 4.72 -9.68
C ILE A 64 -2.55 5.79 -9.24
N SER A 65 -2.80 6.40 -8.08
CA SER A 65 -2.01 7.51 -7.55
C SER A 65 -0.78 7.04 -6.79
N GLY A 66 -0.84 5.86 -6.17
CA GLY A 66 0.29 5.35 -5.39
C GLY A 66 0.02 4.05 -4.65
N VAL A 67 0.93 3.72 -3.74
CA VAL A 67 0.90 2.51 -2.93
C VAL A 67 0.99 2.82 -1.44
N LEU A 68 0.38 1.95 -0.64
CA LEU A 68 0.56 1.87 0.81
C LEU A 68 1.16 0.52 1.16
N GLU A 69 2.35 0.53 1.74
CA GLU A 69 3.08 -0.68 2.12
C GLU A 69 3.28 -0.77 3.61
N GLU A 70 3.26 -2.00 4.12
CA GLU A 70 3.45 -2.29 5.53
C GLU A 70 4.86 -2.80 5.82
N GLY A 71 5.42 -2.33 6.94
CA GLY A 71 6.61 -2.89 7.56
C GLY A 71 7.77 -3.01 6.60
N LEU A 72 8.24 -1.90 6.03
CA LEU A 72 9.49 -1.89 5.27
C LEU A 72 10.68 -2.03 6.22
N TYR A 73 10.63 -1.38 7.38
CA TYR A 73 11.70 -1.36 8.37
C TYR A 73 11.34 -2.12 9.65
N TYR A 74 10.10 -1.98 10.12
CA TYR A 74 9.55 -2.57 11.33
C TYR A 74 8.18 -3.19 11.06
N GLY A 75 8.17 -4.51 10.86
CA GLY A 75 6.97 -5.30 10.64
C GLY A 75 6.24 -5.65 11.94
N ARG A 76 5.25 -6.55 11.83
CA ARG A 76 4.39 -7.02 12.91
C ARG A 76 5.11 -7.22 14.24
N GLN A 77 4.51 -6.73 15.32
CA GLN A 77 5.06 -6.76 16.68
C GLN A 77 6.35 -5.93 16.84
N GLY A 78 6.57 -4.96 15.94
CA GLY A 78 7.78 -4.16 15.86
C GLY A 78 9.04 -4.97 15.59
N ARG A 79 8.92 -6.10 14.88
CA ARG A 79 10.09 -6.87 14.45
C ARG A 79 10.84 -6.10 13.38
N GLN A 80 12.13 -5.90 13.59
CA GLN A 80 12.98 -5.31 12.56
C GLN A 80 13.04 -6.22 11.35
N VAL A 81 12.79 -5.64 10.18
CA VAL A 81 12.93 -6.32 8.89
C VAL A 81 14.40 -6.47 8.58
N ARG A 82 14.78 -7.59 7.97
CA ARG A 82 16.17 -7.85 7.60
C ARG A 82 16.58 -6.88 6.50
N SER A 83 17.79 -6.35 6.58
CA SER A 83 18.27 -5.31 5.67
C SER A 83 18.14 -5.72 4.20
N TRP A 84 18.51 -6.95 3.84
CA TRP A 84 18.41 -7.39 2.45
C TRP A 84 16.95 -7.48 1.93
N ASP A 85 15.99 -7.77 2.80
CA ASP A 85 14.57 -7.82 2.45
C ASP A 85 14.02 -6.40 2.29
N SER A 86 14.41 -5.49 3.21
CA SER A 86 14.04 -4.08 3.11
C SER A 86 14.68 -3.40 1.91
N ASP A 87 15.95 -3.67 1.61
CA ASP A 87 16.70 -3.04 0.51
C ASP A 87 16.09 -3.39 -0.84
N LYS A 88 15.68 -4.66 -1.03
CA LYS A 88 14.99 -5.10 -2.24
C LYS A 88 13.66 -4.36 -2.43
N ARG A 89 12.84 -4.32 -1.38
CA ARG A 89 11.53 -3.64 -1.41
C ARG A 89 11.69 -2.12 -1.60
N LEU A 90 12.67 -1.52 -0.96
CA LEU A 90 13.00 -0.10 -1.07
C LEU A 90 13.38 0.26 -2.51
N ALA A 91 14.20 -0.56 -3.18
CA ALA A 91 14.57 -0.32 -4.57
C ALA A 91 13.36 -0.28 -5.51
N ASP A 92 12.37 -1.16 -5.29
CA ASP A 92 11.16 -1.17 -6.11
C ASP A 92 10.23 0.01 -5.80
N LEU A 93 10.11 0.40 -4.53
CA LEU A 93 9.37 1.60 -4.11
C LEU A 93 9.98 2.90 -4.68
N LEU A 94 11.31 2.98 -4.73
CA LEU A 94 12.00 4.12 -5.33
C LEU A 94 11.69 4.25 -6.82
N LYS A 95 11.57 3.14 -7.57
CA LYS A 95 11.14 3.17 -8.98
C LYS A 95 9.73 3.75 -9.13
N LEU A 96 8.79 3.34 -8.27
CA LEU A 96 7.43 3.90 -8.25
C LEU A 96 7.46 5.41 -7.97
N LYS A 97 8.22 5.84 -6.97
CA LYS A 97 8.35 7.25 -6.61
C LYS A 97 8.95 8.08 -7.74
N GLN A 98 10.00 7.58 -8.39
CA GLN A 98 10.61 8.21 -9.57
C GLN A 98 9.62 8.29 -10.75
N GLY A 99 8.74 7.30 -10.88
CA GLY A 99 7.62 7.31 -11.83
C GLY A 99 6.47 8.26 -11.45
N GLY A 100 6.62 9.08 -10.40
CA GLY A 100 5.63 10.06 -9.97
C GLY A 100 4.51 9.49 -9.09
N LYS A 101 4.65 8.27 -8.58
CA LYS A 101 3.67 7.67 -7.66
C LYS A 101 3.87 8.15 -6.24
N LEU A 102 2.77 8.22 -5.50
CA LEU A 102 2.82 8.33 -4.05
C LEU A 102 3.26 6.99 -3.45
N VAL A 103 4.12 7.06 -2.44
CA VAL A 103 4.56 5.90 -1.67
C VAL A 103 4.33 6.24 -0.21
N MET A 104 3.49 5.45 0.44
CA MET A 104 3.14 5.59 1.84
C MET A 104 3.59 4.34 2.59
N LEU A 105 4.23 4.51 3.74
CA LEU A 105 4.65 3.41 4.60
C LEU A 105 3.85 3.39 5.90
N ALA A 106 3.40 2.21 6.32
CA ALA A 106 2.85 1.95 7.64
C ALA A 106 3.82 1.04 8.41
N GLU A 107 4.36 1.54 9.53
CA GLU A 107 5.39 0.84 10.31
C GLU A 107 4.92 0.57 11.75
N ASP A 108 5.23 -0.62 12.29
CA ASP A 108 5.03 -0.95 13.71
C ASP A 108 6.26 -0.50 14.53
N ALA A 109 6.57 0.80 14.44
CA ALA A 109 7.71 1.40 15.14
C ALA A 109 7.34 1.70 16.61
N ARG A 110 7.60 0.73 17.50
CA ARG A 110 7.18 0.74 18.92
C ARG A 110 8.01 1.61 19.87
N SER A 111 8.98 2.37 19.38
CA SER A 111 9.77 3.30 20.19
C SER A 111 10.06 4.59 19.42
N ASP A 112 10.31 5.68 20.13
CA ASP A 112 10.58 6.98 19.51
C ASP A 112 11.83 6.95 18.62
N THR A 113 12.89 6.24 19.03
CA THR A 113 14.09 6.05 18.19
C THR A 113 13.76 5.36 16.87
N ARG A 114 12.87 4.37 16.88
CA ARG A 114 12.46 3.66 15.65
C ARG A 114 11.57 4.53 14.78
N ARG A 115 10.66 5.30 15.38
CA ARG A 115 9.80 6.25 14.67
C ARG A 115 10.64 7.35 14.00
N GLN A 116 11.63 7.86 14.73
CA GLN A 116 12.58 8.84 14.20
C GLN A 116 13.36 8.26 13.02
N TYR A 117 13.92 7.05 13.16
CA TYR A 117 14.61 6.37 12.05
C TYR A 117 13.71 6.24 10.82
N THR A 118 12.48 5.73 10.98
CA THR A 118 11.51 5.63 9.87
C THR A 118 11.25 6.99 9.23
N ALA A 119 11.00 8.03 10.02
CA ALA A 119 10.70 9.36 9.51
C ALA A 119 11.88 9.95 8.71
N GLU A 120 13.11 9.77 9.19
CA GLU A 120 14.33 10.20 8.51
C GLU A 120 14.53 9.47 7.17
N GLU A 121 14.37 8.14 7.15
CA GLU A 121 14.47 7.35 5.91
C GLU A 121 13.37 7.70 4.90
N CYS A 122 12.12 7.84 5.37
CA CYS A 122 11.01 8.25 4.51
C CYS A 122 11.24 9.65 3.93
N HIS A 123 11.73 10.59 4.74
CA HIS A 123 12.07 11.93 4.29
C HIS A 123 13.15 11.93 3.20
N LYS A 124 14.22 11.14 3.38
CA LYS A 124 15.29 10.97 2.37
C LYS A 124 14.75 10.49 1.02
N HIS A 125 13.72 9.64 1.03
CA HIS A 125 13.13 9.05 -0.18
C HIS A 125 11.87 9.77 -0.69
N GLY A 126 11.40 10.79 0.03
CA GLY A 126 10.15 11.50 -0.29
C GLY A 126 8.91 10.62 -0.13
N PHE A 127 8.93 9.65 0.78
CA PHE A 127 7.79 8.81 1.13
C PHE A 127 6.99 9.46 2.26
N ASP A 128 5.67 9.26 2.24
CA ASP A 128 4.83 9.52 3.39
C ASP A 128 4.93 8.34 4.36
N HIS A 129 4.66 8.58 5.65
CA HIS A 129 4.73 7.53 6.66
C HIS A 129 3.65 7.69 7.74
N GLY A 130 3.29 6.56 8.34
CA GLY A 130 2.43 6.46 9.50
C GLY A 130 2.85 5.30 10.40
N PHE A 131 2.45 5.36 11.66
CA PHE A 131 2.76 4.35 12.66
C PHE A 131 1.48 3.66 13.12
N ALA A 132 1.45 2.33 13.05
CA ALA A 132 0.28 1.54 13.40
C ALA A 132 0.69 0.14 13.86
N GLU A 133 -0.20 -0.53 14.60
CA GLU A 133 -0.06 -1.97 14.80
C GLU A 133 -0.36 -2.69 13.49
N LEU A 134 0.49 -3.66 13.15
CA LEU A 134 0.40 -4.42 11.89
C LEU A 134 -0.08 -5.86 12.12
N PRO A 135 -0.83 -6.47 11.19
CA PRO A 135 -1.21 -5.91 9.88
C PRO A 135 -2.30 -4.84 9.99
N LEU A 136 -2.38 -3.91 9.03
CA LEU A 136 -3.47 -2.94 9.02
C LEU A 136 -4.80 -3.68 8.80
N ILE A 137 -5.66 -3.65 9.82
CA ILE A 137 -7.02 -4.17 9.70
C ILE A 137 -7.92 -3.05 9.21
N ILE A 138 -8.20 -3.05 7.90
CA ILE A 138 -9.17 -2.14 7.30
C ILE A 138 -10.56 -2.76 7.49
N GLU A 139 -11.20 -2.44 8.61
CA GLU A 139 -12.56 -2.89 8.89
C GLU A 139 -13.59 -2.02 8.18
N ARG A 140 -14.57 -2.66 7.52
CA ARG A 140 -15.77 -1.96 7.07
C ARG A 140 -16.58 -1.57 8.30
N LYS A 141 -16.67 -0.28 8.63
CA LYS A 141 -17.70 0.21 9.55
C LYS A 141 -19.05 -0.11 8.91
N VAL A 142 -19.70 -1.16 9.38
CA VAL A 142 -21.11 -1.42 9.07
C VAL A 142 -21.89 -0.33 9.80
N THR A 143 -22.45 0.61 9.05
CA THR A 143 -23.56 1.42 9.56
C THR A 143 -24.70 0.46 9.85
N ASP A 144 -25.06 0.38 11.12
CA ASP A 144 -26.16 -0.40 11.71
C ASP A 144 -25.87 -1.89 12.00
N GLY A 145 -25.32 -2.13 13.20
CA GLY A 145 -25.89 -3.06 14.19
C GLY A 145 -26.00 -4.56 13.89
N SER A 146 -25.72 -5.03 12.69
CA SER A 146 -25.73 -6.47 12.38
C SER A 146 -24.39 -7.09 12.78
N LYS A 147 -24.41 -7.80 13.90
CA LYS A 147 -23.30 -8.64 14.34
C LYS A 147 -23.10 -9.78 13.34
N LYS A 148 -21.87 -9.85 12.83
CA LYS A 148 -21.11 -10.98 12.24
C LYS A 148 -21.82 -11.88 11.24
#